data_AF-A0A3S4IKV4-F1
#
_entry.id   AF-A0A3S4IKV4-F1
#
_cell.length_a   1.000
_cell.length_b   1.000
_cell.length_c   1.000
_cell.angle_alpha   90.00
_cell.angle_beta   90.00
_cell.angle_gamma   90.00
#
_symmetry.space_group_name_H-M   'P 1'
#
loop_
_entity.id
_entity.type
_entity.pdbx_description
1 polymer ?
#
loop_
_entity_poly.entity_id
_entity_poly.type
_entity_poly.pdbx_seq_one_letter_code
_entity_poly.pdbx_strand_id
1 'polypeptide(L)'
;MFIASHVLSFLAWNFTVLVISRIGIAFAHAIFWSITASLAIRLAPAGKRAQALSLIATGTALAMVLGLPIGRVVGQYFGWRTTFFAIGMGALITLLCLIKLLPKLPSEHSGSLKSLPLLFRRPALMSLYVLTVVVVTAHYTAYSYIEPFVQNVAGLSANFATVLLLILGGAGIIGSLVFGKTG
;
A
#
# COMPACT_ATOMS: atom_id res chain seq x y z
N MET A 1 16.57 -3.09 1.72
CA MET A 1 15.89 -3.73 0.56
C MET A 1 14.93 -2.80 -0.16
N PHE A 2 13.91 -2.22 0.51
CA PHE A 2 12.93 -1.31 -0.12
C PHE A 2 13.58 -0.13 -0.87
N ILE A 3 14.49 0.59 -0.20
CA ILE A 3 15.20 1.75 -0.78
C ILE A 3 16.07 1.32 -1.96
N ALA A 4 16.90 0.28 -1.80
CA ALA A 4 17.75 -0.24 -2.88
C ALA A 4 16.93 -0.68 -4.11
N SER A 5 15.76 -1.27 -3.90
CA SER A 5 14.87 -1.63 -5.00
C SER A 5 14.29 -0.37 -5.67
N HIS A 6 13.88 0.66 -4.92
CA HIS A 6 13.45 1.92 -5.53
C HIS A 6 14.55 2.61 -6.36
N VAL A 7 15.80 2.52 -5.91
CA VAL A 7 16.97 2.98 -6.69
C VAL A 7 17.12 2.15 -7.97
N LEU A 8 16.94 0.82 -7.91
CA LEU A 8 16.95 -0.04 -9.10
C LEU A 8 15.81 0.30 -10.07
N SER A 9 14.61 0.62 -9.58
CA SER A 9 13.50 1.11 -10.41
C SER A 9 13.84 2.43 -11.10
N PHE A 10 14.47 3.35 -10.38
CA PHE A 10 14.91 4.64 -10.93
C PHE A 10 15.92 4.44 -12.07
N LEU A 11 16.89 3.53 -11.89
CA LEU A 11 17.94 3.22 -12.86
C LEU A 11 17.53 2.18 -13.92
N ALA A 12 16.28 1.72 -13.94
CA ALA A 12 15.86 0.63 -14.81
C ALA A 12 16.05 0.97 -16.30
N TRP A 13 16.84 0.15 -16.99
CA TRP A 13 17.15 0.29 -18.41
C TRP A 13 16.29 -0.58 -19.33
N ASN A 14 15.57 -1.56 -18.78
CA ASN A 14 14.58 -2.35 -19.49
C ASN A 14 13.46 -2.80 -18.55
N PHE A 15 12.41 -3.37 -19.13
CA PHE A 15 11.24 -3.83 -18.38
C PHE A 15 11.58 -4.95 -17.39
N THR A 16 12.44 -5.89 -17.77
CA THR A 16 12.85 -7.01 -16.89
C THR A 16 13.50 -6.51 -15.61
N VAL A 17 14.38 -5.52 -15.68
CA VAL A 17 15.02 -4.90 -14.50
C VAL A 17 14.00 -4.21 -13.62
N LEU A 18 13.02 -3.51 -14.23
CA LEU A 18 11.92 -2.90 -13.49
C LEU A 18 11.11 -3.97 -12.75
N VAL A 19 10.81 -5.11 -13.39
CA VAL A 19 10.09 -6.23 -12.75
C VAL A 19 10.89 -6.83 -11.58
N ILE A 20 12.19 -7.07 -11.75
CA ILE A 20 13.06 -7.56 -10.67
C ILE A 20 13.05 -6.60 -9.48
N SER A 21 13.15 -5.30 -9.75
CA SER A 21 13.02 -4.28 -8.72
C SER A 21 11.67 -4.35 -7.99
N ARG A 22 10.56 -4.50 -8.73
CA ARG A 22 9.20 -4.63 -8.17
C ARG A 22 9.08 -5.86 -7.27
N ILE A 23 9.73 -6.97 -7.60
CA ILE A 23 9.81 -8.15 -6.73
C ILE A 23 10.52 -7.81 -5.41
N GLY A 24 11.65 -7.09 -5.47
CA GLY A 24 12.35 -6.61 -4.27
C GLY A 24 11.50 -5.68 -3.40
N ILE A 25 10.73 -4.78 -4.02
CA ILE A 25 9.75 -3.92 -3.32
C ILE A 25 8.66 -4.78 -2.67
N ALA A 26 8.13 -5.78 -3.39
CA ALA A 26 7.08 -6.66 -2.89
C ALA A 26 7.54 -7.47 -1.67
N PHE A 27 8.75 -8.04 -1.70
CA PHE A 27 9.31 -8.72 -0.53
C PHE A 27 9.48 -7.77 0.67
N ALA A 28 9.88 -6.52 0.43
CA ALA A 28 10.05 -5.57 1.51
C ALA A 28 8.69 -5.18 2.12
N HIS A 29 7.67 -5.05 1.29
CA HIS A 29 6.29 -4.85 1.72
C HIS A 29 5.75 -6.03 2.53
N ALA A 30 6.02 -7.27 2.09
CA ALA A 30 5.58 -8.47 2.80
C ALA A 30 6.14 -8.51 4.23
N ILE A 31 7.44 -8.25 4.38
CA ILE A 31 8.09 -8.18 5.70
C ILE A 31 7.53 -7.01 6.51
N PHE A 32 7.43 -5.81 5.92
CA PHE A 32 6.89 -4.62 6.58
C PHE A 32 5.51 -4.91 7.18
N TRP A 33 4.56 -5.39 6.39
CA TRP A 33 3.20 -5.66 6.86
C TRP A 33 3.12 -6.78 7.90
N SER A 34 4.05 -7.74 7.88
CA SER A 34 4.10 -8.80 8.89
C SER A 34 4.48 -8.30 10.29
N ILE A 35 5.24 -7.21 10.40
CA ILE A 35 5.74 -6.67 11.69
C ILE A 35 5.03 -5.40 12.14
N THR A 36 4.50 -4.59 11.21
CA THR A 36 4.01 -3.24 11.51
C THR A 36 2.89 -3.21 12.55
N ALA A 37 1.91 -4.11 12.47
CA ALA A 37 0.81 -4.17 13.45
C ALA A 37 1.33 -4.52 14.86
N SER A 38 2.20 -5.53 14.96
CA SER A 38 2.83 -5.92 16.23
C SER A 38 3.67 -4.77 16.79
N LEU A 39 4.47 -4.12 15.96
CA LEU A 39 5.32 -3.01 16.37
C LEU A 39 4.50 -1.82 16.88
N ALA A 40 3.43 -1.45 16.19
CA ALA A 40 2.57 -0.35 16.61
C ALA A 40 1.87 -0.60 17.93
N ILE A 41 1.38 -1.82 18.16
CA ILE A 41 0.76 -2.20 19.45
C ILE A 41 1.78 -2.11 20.60
N ARG A 42 3.03 -2.50 20.34
CA ARG A 42 4.10 -2.51 21.34
C ARG A 42 4.66 -1.12 21.67
N LEU A 43 4.63 -0.20 20.70
CA LEU A 43 5.03 1.19 20.88
C LEU A 43 3.91 2.06 21.46
N ALA A 44 2.65 1.62 21.37
CA ALA A 44 1.52 2.38 21.87
C ALA A 44 1.55 2.49 23.40
N PRO A 45 1.25 3.68 23.96
CA PRO A 45 0.97 3.83 25.39
C PRO A 45 -0.16 2.90 25.84
N ALA A 46 -0.19 2.56 27.13
CA ALA A 46 -1.27 1.77 27.72
C ALA A 46 -2.65 2.37 27.39
N GLY A 47 -3.59 1.52 26.96
CA GLY A 47 -4.93 1.94 26.53
C GLY A 47 -5.02 2.53 25.11
N LYS A 48 -3.91 2.81 24.43
CA LYS A 48 -3.89 3.45 23.08
C LYS A 48 -3.54 2.52 21.92
N ARG A 49 -3.60 1.20 22.12
CA ARG A 49 -3.29 0.21 21.07
C ARG A 49 -4.19 0.33 19.84
N ALA A 50 -5.49 0.51 20.05
CA ALA A 50 -6.45 0.73 18.97
C ALA A 50 -6.14 2.01 18.18
N GLN A 51 -5.74 3.09 18.88
CA GLN A 51 -5.32 4.35 18.25
C GLN A 51 -4.04 4.19 17.42
N ALA A 52 -3.07 3.39 17.88
CA ALA A 52 -1.87 3.13 17.10
C ALA A 52 -2.16 2.36 15.81
N LEU A 53 -3.06 1.38 15.85
CA LEU A 53 -3.51 0.66 14.65
C LEU A 53 -4.33 1.57 13.72
N SER A 54 -5.18 2.44 14.26
CA SER A 54 -5.96 3.38 13.45
C SER A 54 -5.05 4.37 12.73
N LEU A 55 -3.96 4.84 13.35
CA LEU A 55 -2.98 5.71 12.70
C LEU A 55 -2.30 5.04 11.49
N ILE A 56 -1.95 3.75 11.57
CA ILE A 56 -1.42 3.00 10.41
C ILE A 56 -2.47 2.92 9.30
N ALA A 57 -3.72 2.61 9.66
CA ALA A 57 -4.82 2.53 8.71
C ALA A 57 -5.05 3.90 8.02
N THR A 58 -5.05 4.99 8.78
CA THR A 58 -5.14 6.36 8.26
C THR A 58 -3.97 6.68 7.33
N GLY A 59 -2.74 6.32 7.69
CA GLY A 59 -1.57 6.51 6.82
C GLY A 59 -1.71 5.75 5.50
N THR A 60 -2.22 4.51 5.54
CA THR A 60 -2.47 3.69 4.35
C THR A 60 -3.58 4.29 3.48
N ALA A 61 -4.65 4.79 4.08
CA ALA A 61 -5.71 5.48 3.37
C ALA A 61 -5.19 6.77 2.69
N LEU A 62 -4.46 7.61 3.42
CA LEU A 62 -3.83 8.82 2.87
C LEU A 62 -2.88 8.49 1.72
N ALA A 63 -2.09 7.43 1.83
CA ALA A 63 -1.20 6.98 0.76
C ALA A 63 -1.98 6.59 -0.51
N MET A 64 -3.14 5.94 -0.38
CA MET A 64 -3.97 5.59 -1.53
C MET A 64 -4.64 6.81 -2.16
N VAL A 65 -5.18 7.72 -1.34
CA VAL A 65 -5.94 8.89 -1.83
C VAL A 65 -5.05 9.98 -2.39
N LEU A 66 -3.95 10.30 -1.70
CA LEU A 66 -3.07 11.41 -2.08
C LEU A 66 -1.80 10.92 -2.78
N GLY A 67 -1.24 9.79 -2.33
CA GLY A 67 0.02 9.28 -2.85
C GLY A 67 -0.05 8.91 -4.34
N LEU A 68 -1.16 8.29 -4.79
CA LEU A 68 -1.34 7.97 -6.21
C LEU A 68 -1.42 9.22 -7.10
N PRO A 69 -2.31 10.20 -6.83
CA PRO A 69 -2.35 11.44 -7.62
C PRO A 69 -1.04 12.24 -7.58
N ILE A 70 -0.40 12.38 -6.43
CA ILE A 70 0.89 13.08 -6.31
C ILE A 70 1.96 12.35 -7.12
N GLY A 71 2.05 11.01 -6.97
CA GLY A 71 3.01 10.21 -7.72
C GLY A 71 2.79 10.27 -9.22
N ARG A 72 1.53 10.32 -9.66
CA ARG A 72 1.13 10.53 -11.06
C ARG A 72 1.54 11.89 -11.57
N VAL A 73 1.23 12.97 -10.84
CA VAL A 73 1.60 14.34 -11.21
C VAL A 73 3.12 14.46 -11.36
N VAL A 74 3.88 13.98 -10.38
CA VAL A 74 5.36 13.93 -10.47
C VAL A 74 5.80 13.12 -11.69
N GLY A 75 5.15 11.98 -11.95
CA GLY A 75 5.45 11.14 -13.10
C GLY A 75 5.16 11.80 -14.45
N GLN A 76 4.11 12.63 -14.53
CA GLN A 76 3.73 13.38 -15.72
C GLN A 76 4.73 14.50 -16.02
N TYR A 77 5.16 15.26 -15.01
CA TYR A 77 6.04 16.42 -15.21
C TYR A 77 7.54 16.06 -15.25
N PHE A 78 7.97 15.09 -14.45
CA PHE A 78 9.38 14.76 -14.25
C PHE A 78 9.75 13.33 -14.66
N GLY A 79 8.80 12.60 -15.25
CA GLY A 79 8.95 11.20 -15.61
C GLY A 79 8.76 10.24 -14.43
N TRP A 80 8.23 9.04 -14.73
CA TRP A 80 7.91 8.00 -13.74
C TRP A 80 9.12 7.54 -12.90
N ARG A 81 10.34 7.66 -13.43
CA ARG A 81 11.57 7.35 -12.70
C ARG A 81 11.70 8.22 -11.46
N THR A 82 11.45 9.52 -11.61
CA THR A 82 11.52 10.50 -10.52
C THR A 82 10.54 10.18 -9.41
N THR A 83 9.37 9.63 -9.72
CA THR A 83 8.42 9.13 -8.72
C THR A 83 9.02 8.02 -7.86
N PHE A 84 9.70 7.04 -8.45
CA PHE A 84 10.38 5.99 -7.69
C PHE A 84 11.52 6.53 -6.83
N PHE A 85 12.30 7.47 -7.37
CA PHE A 85 13.37 8.12 -6.62
C PHE A 85 12.82 8.88 -5.41
N ALA A 86 11.76 9.67 -5.58
CA ALA A 86 11.11 10.42 -4.50
C ALA A 86 10.59 9.49 -3.39
N ILE A 87 9.95 8.37 -3.74
CA ILE A 87 9.51 7.36 -2.77
C ILE A 87 10.71 6.73 -2.05
N GLY A 88 11.78 6.40 -2.78
CA GLY A 88 13.02 5.87 -2.21
C GLY A 88 13.67 6.84 -1.21
N MET A 89 13.69 8.14 -1.54
CA MET A 89 14.18 9.20 -0.65
C MET A 89 13.29 9.36 0.60
N GLY A 90 11.96 9.35 0.44
CA GLY A 90 11.03 9.38 1.57
C GLY A 90 11.21 8.18 2.51
N ALA A 91 11.45 6.99 1.96
CA ALA A 91 11.77 5.80 2.73
C ALA A 91 13.13 5.88 3.43
N LEU A 92 14.14 6.50 2.79
CA LEU A 92 15.44 6.76 3.42
C LEU A 92 15.31 7.71 4.61
N ILE A 93 14.57 8.80 4.47
CA ILE A 93 14.31 9.74 5.57
C ILE A 93 13.60 9.02 6.71
N THR A 94 12.58 8.21 6.40
CA THR A 94 11.84 7.43 7.39
C THR A 94 12.74 6.41 8.10
N LEU A 95 13.64 5.75 7.37
CA LEU A 95 14.63 4.85 7.94
C LEU A 95 15.56 5.59 8.92
N LEU A 96 16.05 6.78 8.56
CA LEU A 96 16.88 7.59 9.46
C LEU A 96 16.12 8.01 10.72
N CYS A 97 14.84 8.37 10.60
CA CYS A 97 13.97 8.63 11.75
C CYS A 97 13.81 7.39 12.64
N LEU A 98 13.56 6.21 12.05
CA LEU A 98 13.43 4.96 12.80
C LEU A 98 14.72 4.59 13.52
N ILE A 99 15.89 4.73 12.89
CA ILE A 99 17.18 4.43 13.54
C ILE A 99 17.40 5.31 14.78
N LYS A 100 16.95 6.57 14.75
CA LYS A 100 17.12 7.51 15.87
C LYS A 100 16.04 7.38 16.95
N LEU A 101 14.80 7.13 16.57
CA LEU A 101 13.63 7.25 17.45
C LEU A 101 13.10 5.89 17.95
N LEU A 102 13.38 4.80 17.22
CA LEU A 102 12.80 3.49 17.54
C LEU A 102 13.61 2.84 18.69
N PRO A 103 13.00 2.60 19.86
CA PRO A 103 13.67 1.86 20.93
C PRO A 103 13.92 0.41 20.51
N LYS A 104 14.98 -0.19 21.06
CA LYS A 104 15.23 -1.63 20.89
C LYS A 104 14.10 -2.41 21.54
N LEU A 105 13.35 -3.14 20.73
CA LEU A 105 12.24 -3.97 21.16
C LEU A 105 12.65 -5.44 20.99
N PRO A 106 12.79 -6.23 22.09
CA PRO A 106 13.12 -7.65 21.99
C PRO A 106 12.07 -8.38 21.16
N SER A 107 12.45 -9.43 20.44
CA SER A 107 11.46 -10.23 19.70
C SER A 107 10.64 -11.04 20.70
N GLU A 108 9.42 -10.57 20.98
CA GLU A 108 8.47 -11.18 21.90
C GLU A 108 7.28 -11.67 21.07
N HIS A 109 6.88 -12.93 21.23
CA HIS A 109 5.73 -13.55 20.55
C HIS A 109 5.87 -13.67 19.02
N SER A 110 6.85 -14.45 18.53
CA SER A 110 6.78 -14.98 17.16
C SER A 110 5.50 -15.82 17.02
N GLY A 111 4.51 -15.30 16.30
CA GLY A 111 3.22 -15.96 16.14
C GLY A 111 3.36 -17.41 15.65
N SER A 112 2.46 -18.28 16.12
CA SER A 112 2.46 -19.70 15.73
C SER A 112 1.66 -19.90 14.45
N LEU A 113 2.31 -20.40 13.39
CA LEU A 113 1.63 -20.79 12.15
C LEU A 113 0.85 -22.12 12.28
N LYS A 114 0.93 -22.78 13.45
CA LYS A 114 0.25 -24.07 13.68
C LYS A 114 -1.28 -23.98 13.57
N SER A 115 -1.86 -22.79 13.72
CA SER A 115 -3.29 -22.56 13.57
C SER A 115 -3.76 -22.36 12.13
N LEU A 116 -2.84 -22.15 11.18
CA LEU A 116 -3.18 -21.88 9.77
C LEU A 116 -3.97 -23.02 9.10
N PRO A 117 -3.62 -24.31 9.29
CA PRO A 117 -4.38 -25.42 8.73
C PRO A 117 -5.82 -25.51 9.24
N LEU A 118 -6.09 -25.01 10.46
CA LEU A 118 -7.43 -25.00 11.04
C LEU A 118 -8.37 -23.99 10.35
N LEU A 119 -7.81 -22.94 9.74
CA LEU A 119 -8.60 -21.94 9.00
C LEU A 119 -9.22 -22.53 7.75
N PHE A 120 -8.47 -23.39 7.02
CA PHE A 120 -8.95 -24.06 5.81
C PHE A 120 -10.09 -25.05 6.08
N ARG A 121 -10.25 -25.52 7.31
CA ARG A 121 -11.33 -26.44 7.70
C ARG A 121 -12.67 -25.74 7.94
N ARG A 122 -12.72 -24.40 7.92
CA ARG A 122 -13.95 -23.63 8.16
C ARG A 122 -14.58 -23.21 6.83
N PRO A 123 -15.63 -23.88 6.34
CA PRO A 123 -16.21 -23.59 5.02
C PRO A 123 -16.73 -22.16 4.90
N ALA A 124 -17.35 -21.61 5.95
CA ALA A 124 -17.80 -20.21 5.96
C ALA A 124 -16.64 -19.22 5.77
N LEU A 125 -15.49 -19.46 6.40
CA LEU A 125 -14.31 -18.62 6.25
C LEU A 125 -13.70 -18.75 4.84
N MET A 126 -13.66 -19.97 4.30
CA MET A 126 -13.23 -20.21 2.93
C MET A 126 -14.12 -19.51 1.90
N SER A 127 -15.44 -19.53 2.09
CA SER A 127 -16.38 -18.79 1.25
C SER A 127 -16.11 -17.28 1.27
N LEU A 128 -15.80 -16.70 2.44
CA LEU A 128 -15.42 -15.30 2.55
C LEU A 128 -14.10 -15.00 1.83
N TYR A 129 -13.11 -15.89 1.91
CA TYR A 129 -11.86 -15.74 1.15
C TYR A 129 -12.09 -15.78 -0.36
N VAL A 130 -12.88 -16.74 -0.85
CA VAL A 130 -13.22 -16.83 -2.28
C VAL A 130 -13.98 -15.59 -2.73
N LEU A 131 -15.00 -15.16 -1.97
CA LEU A 131 -15.75 -13.94 -2.28
C LEU A 131 -14.83 -12.72 -2.35
N THR A 132 -13.90 -12.60 -1.40
CA THR A 132 -12.92 -11.50 -1.39
C THR A 132 -12.03 -11.55 -2.63
N VAL A 133 -11.53 -12.72 -3.01
CA VAL A 133 -10.74 -12.90 -4.25
C VAL A 133 -11.54 -12.46 -5.47
N VAL A 134 -12.80 -12.89 -5.59
CA VAL A 134 -13.66 -12.55 -6.74
C VAL A 134 -13.93 -11.05 -6.81
N VAL A 135 -14.37 -10.44 -5.71
CA VAL A 135 -14.70 -9.01 -5.65
C VAL A 135 -13.47 -8.14 -5.93
N VAL A 136 -12.33 -8.46 -5.31
CA VAL A 136 -11.08 -7.72 -5.52
C VAL A 136 -10.58 -7.92 -6.96
N THR A 137 -10.65 -9.13 -7.50
CA THR A 137 -10.24 -9.39 -8.90
C THR A 137 -11.10 -8.61 -9.88
N ALA A 138 -12.43 -8.63 -9.71
CA ALA A 138 -13.35 -7.87 -10.56
C ALA A 138 -13.04 -6.36 -10.50
N HIS A 139 -12.81 -5.82 -9.30
CA HIS A 139 -12.45 -4.42 -9.12
C HIS A 139 -11.12 -4.07 -9.82
N TYR A 140 -10.06 -4.82 -9.56
CA TYR A 140 -8.74 -4.53 -10.12
C TYR A 140 -8.63 -4.82 -11.61
N THR A 141 -9.48 -5.67 -12.17
CA THR A 141 -9.55 -5.88 -13.63
C THR A 141 -9.90 -4.58 -14.37
N ALA A 142 -10.83 -3.79 -13.83
CA ALA A 142 -11.16 -2.48 -14.40
C ALA A 142 -10.19 -1.38 -13.91
N TYR A 143 -9.96 -1.31 -12.59
CA TYR A 143 -9.19 -0.23 -11.98
C TYR A 143 -7.72 -0.18 -12.45
N SER A 144 -7.08 -1.34 -12.67
CA SER A 144 -5.66 -1.38 -13.08
C SER A 144 -5.39 -0.74 -14.45
N TYR A 145 -6.40 -0.70 -15.32
CA TYR A 145 -6.30 -0.14 -16.66
C TYR A 145 -7.13 1.12 -16.82
N ILE A 146 -7.54 1.75 -15.71
CA ILE A 146 -8.40 2.93 -15.77
C ILE A 146 -7.75 4.09 -16.53
N GLU A 147 -6.43 4.28 -16.37
CA GLU A 147 -5.70 5.30 -17.11
C GLU A 147 -5.68 5.04 -18.63
N PRO A 148 -5.17 3.90 -19.13
CA PRO A 148 -5.18 3.64 -20.57
C PRO A 148 -6.60 3.56 -21.12
N PHE A 149 -7.60 3.14 -20.33
CA PHE A 149 -9.00 3.21 -20.72
C PHE A 149 -9.45 4.67 -20.94
N VAL A 150 -9.23 5.55 -19.97
CA VAL A 150 -9.61 6.96 -20.05
C VAL A 150 -8.93 7.66 -21.24
N GLN A 151 -7.65 7.36 -21.49
CA GLN A 151 -6.89 8.03 -22.56
C GLN A 151 -7.13 7.40 -23.94
N ASN A 152 -6.97 6.08 -24.06
CA ASN A 152 -6.95 5.41 -25.37
C ASN A 152 -8.34 4.99 -25.85
N VAL A 153 -9.30 4.76 -24.93
CA VAL A 153 -10.66 4.30 -25.28
C VAL A 153 -11.67 5.44 -25.16
N ALA A 154 -11.67 6.16 -24.05
CA ALA A 154 -12.60 7.28 -23.83
C ALA A 154 -12.13 8.60 -24.47
N GLY A 155 -10.88 8.69 -24.93
CA GLY A 155 -10.33 9.87 -25.61
C GLY A 155 -10.20 11.11 -24.71
N LEU A 156 -10.18 10.94 -23.39
CA LEU A 156 -10.11 12.03 -22.43
C LEU A 156 -8.66 12.38 -22.07
N SER A 157 -8.46 13.60 -21.56
CA SER A 157 -7.12 14.11 -21.27
C SER A 157 -6.44 13.37 -20.11
N ALA A 158 -5.10 13.37 -20.11
CA ALA A 158 -4.30 12.81 -19.02
C ALA A 158 -4.56 13.49 -17.66
N ASN A 159 -4.96 14.76 -17.68
CA ASN A 159 -5.37 15.52 -16.49
C ASN A 159 -6.69 15.01 -15.92
N PHE A 160 -7.65 14.66 -16.79
CA PHE A 160 -8.91 14.06 -16.35
C PHE A 160 -8.69 12.71 -15.66
N ALA A 161 -7.77 11.87 -16.17
CA ALA A 161 -7.39 10.64 -15.50
C ALA A 161 -6.84 10.87 -14.07
N THR A 162 -6.06 11.94 -13.87
CA THR A 162 -5.59 12.34 -12.53
C THR A 162 -6.75 12.73 -11.61
N VAL A 163 -7.68 13.54 -12.11
CA VAL A 163 -8.89 13.94 -11.36
C VAL A 163 -9.74 12.72 -11.01
N LEU A 164 -9.91 11.78 -11.93
CA LEU A 164 -10.67 10.55 -11.71
C LEU A 164 -10.07 9.69 -10.59
N LEU A 165 -8.74 9.53 -10.55
CA LEU A 165 -8.06 8.83 -9.46
C LEU A 165 -8.27 9.53 -8.11
N LEU A 166 -8.26 10.86 -8.10
CA LEU A 166 -8.53 11.65 -6.89
C LEU A 166 -9.99 11.48 -6.43
N ILE A 167 -10.96 11.48 -7.37
CA ILE A 167 -12.37 11.21 -7.07
C ILE A 167 -12.55 9.81 -6.49
N LEU A 168 -11.90 8.79 -7.06
CA LEU A 168 -11.95 7.42 -6.54
C LEU A 168 -11.37 7.32 -5.13
N GLY A 169 -10.25 8.00 -4.88
CA GLY A 169 -9.70 8.13 -3.53
C GLY A 169 -10.66 8.81 -2.55
N GLY A 170 -11.26 9.93 -2.95
CA GLY A 170 -12.25 10.67 -2.16
C GLY A 170 -13.51 9.85 -1.87
N ALA A 171 -14.02 9.12 -2.86
CA ALA A 171 -15.14 8.20 -2.70
C ALA A 171 -14.82 7.09 -1.67
N GLY A 172 -13.58 6.59 -1.65
CA GLY A 172 -13.10 5.66 -0.63
C GLY A 172 -13.13 6.22 0.79
N ILE A 173 -12.77 7.50 0.98
CA ILE A 173 -12.88 8.19 2.28
C ILE A 173 -14.35 8.30 2.70
N ILE A 174 -15.21 8.79 1.80
CA ILE A 174 -16.64 8.95 2.10
C ILE A 174 -17.27 7.60 2.44
N GLY A 175 -16.97 6.55 1.67
CA GLY A 175 -17.44 5.19 1.95
C GLY A 175 -16.98 4.66 3.31
N SER A 176 -15.73 4.94 3.69
CA SER A 176 -15.20 4.56 5.01
C SER A 176 -15.90 5.29 6.16
N LEU A 177 -16.19 6.58 5.99
CA LEU A 177 -16.91 7.39 7.00
C LEU A 177 -18.36 6.94 7.14
N VAL A 178 -19.04 6.64 6.03
CA VAL A 178 -20.40 6.11 6.04
C VAL A 178 -20.42 4.76 6.76
N PHE A 179 -19.53 3.84 6.38
CA PHE A 179 -19.43 2.53 7.02
C PHE A 179 -19.16 2.65 8.52
N GLY A 180 -18.23 3.52 8.95
CA GLY A 180 -17.94 3.72 10.36
C GLY A 180 -19.07 4.38 11.16
N LYS A 181 -20.06 5.00 10.50
CA LYS A 181 -21.27 5.54 11.13
C LYS A 181 -22.41 4.51 11.18
N THR A 182 -22.46 3.58 10.23
CA THR A 182 -23.59 2.65 10.04
C THR A 182 -23.32 1.20 10.44
N GLY A 183 -22.05 0.80 10.61
CA GLY A 183 -21.63 -0.55 10.99
C GLY A 183 -21.11 -0.62 12.42
#